data_AF-A0A532T1T2-F1
#
_entry.id   AF-A0A532T1T2-F1
#
_cell.length_a   1.000
_cell.length_b   1.000
_cell.length_c   1.000
_cell.angle_alpha   90.00
_cell.angle_beta   90.00
_cell.angle_gamma   90.00
#
_symmetry.space_group_name_H-M   'P 1'
#
loop_
_entity.id
_entity.type
_entity.pdbx_description
1 polymer ?
#
loop_
_entity_poly.entity_id
_entity_poly.type
_entity_poly.pdbx_seq_one_letter_code
_entity_poly.pdbx_strand_id
1 'polypeptide(L)'
;MKDKELSIFSLSKLTTNEILVEEQIGQLGKTRFRYYRRYLSSQESLKRRFVISKILGAIIFGILPVIPLLTYFEVLEFINEDAVPIELVLFAGSLLFGIYFLFQFFNFFLLAMLNTMKILSGDIFLWLETFPISRGKLKKLILYTIIRSLDIPLIAITIVFPIIMLFGTQNIIIFLICLGVSTLDTIFSLALLILFSERLNRVLNINKIDSKRAHIARLTNLASYIFIVIGSMFLIQWALNSTESFFVLFARSESPRLIILILSLIPYPIAPGYLISSFTSPLQIPIFIWYNILIGFSLFLILSYLLYQKSIKGIKKITYSKFKIDKKIKAYNLAIMEGPIKIKIKSPIWAHFRKDLIIATRNLKNFLSIVMPILIGFIFTLTYYNTNLGGITPFEIDIIINIFVIIGFNLIISGIIIHGLLNMEEFGASILSSLPLIPRNQAEAKMILILLIQTITVLAPSLMYIGQPIFLNSLFTVILALPIILLFLFLMFEMRIYLFGKSKNIFIIEEAKPEKKLTKWFFIFIIEYTLYFVTIFISFIIYEQGALIFSLFVIEFLCLGFIITLLIFKRLFTLRKPSLTKKETTIPIEGKQT
;
A
#
# COMPACT_ATOMS: atom_id res chain seq x y z
N MET A 1 7.63 35.59 -26.45
CA MET A 1 6.56 35.16 -25.53
C MET A 1 6.03 36.40 -24.84
N LYS A 2 4.86 36.90 -25.22
CA LYS A 2 4.26 38.10 -24.61
C LYS A 2 3.91 37.83 -23.15
N ASP A 3 4.12 38.84 -22.31
CA ASP A 3 3.97 38.88 -20.86
C ASP A 3 2.59 38.41 -20.38
N LYS A 4 2.44 37.10 -20.16
CA LYS A 4 1.46 36.60 -19.20
C LYS A 4 2.17 36.60 -17.86
N GLU A 5 1.82 37.53 -16.98
CA GLU A 5 2.16 37.43 -15.56
C GLU A 5 1.82 36.01 -15.10
N LEU A 6 2.85 35.22 -14.79
CA LEU A 6 2.67 33.84 -14.37
C LEU A 6 1.89 33.86 -13.05
N SER A 7 0.60 33.52 -13.12
CA SER A 7 -0.24 33.40 -11.94
C SER A 7 0.41 32.41 -10.97
N ILE A 8 0.33 32.65 -9.66
CA ILE A 8 0.96 31.80 -8.64
C ILE A 8 0.51 30.32 -8.79
N PHE A 9 -0.72 30.12 -9.27
CA PHE A 9 -1.25 28.81 -9.61
C PHE A 9 -0.53 28.14 -10.80
N SER A 10 -0.13 28.89 -11.82
CA SER A 10 0.67 28.37 -12.94
C SER A 10 2.08 27.96 -12.50
N LEU A 11 2.71 28.74 -11.62
CA LEU A 11 4.02 28.42 -11.01
C LEU A 11 3.95 27.14 -10.16
N SER A 12 2.84 26.91 -9.43
CA SER A 12 2.66 25.68 -8.66
C SER A 12 2.67 24.40 -9.53
N LYS A 13 2.36 24.50 -10.83
CA LYS A 13 2.43 23.37 -11.77
C LYS A 13 3.88 22.92 -11.99
N LEU A 14 4.79 23.89 -12.11
CA LEU A 14 6.20 23.63 -12.37
C LEU A 14 6.85 23.03 -11.12
N THR A 15 6.59 23.59 -9.94
CA THR A 15 7.06 23.02 -8.68
C THR A 15 6.53 21.62 -8.47
N THR A 16 5.23 21.39 -8.69
CA THR A 16 4.66 20.04 -8.54
C THR A 16 5.38 19.03 -9.44
N ASN A 17 5.66 19.38 -10.70
CA ASN A 17 6.39 18.49 -11.60
C ASN A 17 7.84 18.23 -11.14
N GLU A 18 8.53 19.25 -10.64
CA GLU A 18 9.90 19.12 -10.14
C GLU A 18 9.97 18.21 -8.91
N ILE A 19 9.03 18.36 -7.96
CA ILE A 19 8.93 17.53 -6.76
C ILE A 19 8.78 16.05 -7.14
N LEU A 20 7.96 15.78 -8.15
CA LEU A 20 7.69 14.42 -8.63
C LEU A 20 8.89 13.80 -9.34
N VAL A 21 9.58 14.58 -10.18
CA VAL A 21 10.79 14.13 -10.85
C VAL A 21 11.87 13.81 -9.84
N GLU A 22 12.07 14.69 -8.86
CA GLU A 22 13.05 14.48 -7.81
C GLU A 22 12.68 13.29 -6.91
N GLU A 23 11.39 13.04 -6.66
CA GLU A 23 10.93 11.86 -5.92
C GLU A 23 11.25 10.57 -6.67
N GLN A 24 10.96 10.53 -7.97
CA GLN A 24 11.28 9.38 -8.82
C GLN A 24 12.79 9.18 -8.93
N ILE A 25 13.59 10.24 -9.08
CA ILE A 25 15.06 10.20 -9.10
C ILE A 25 15.63 9.75 -7.74
N GLY A 26 15.04 10.21 -6.65
CA GLY A 26 15.39 9.80 -5.28
C GLY A 26 15.21 8.30 -5.06
N GLN A 27 14.14 7.73 -5.62
CA GLN A 27 13.85 6.29 -5.57
C GLN A 27 14.76 5.44 -6.49
N LEU A 28 15.39 6.04 -7.51
CA LEU A 28 16.13 5.31 -8.55
C LEU A 28 17.63 5.10 -8.26
N GLY A 29 18.14 5.55 -7.11
CA GLY A 29 19.48 5.21 -6.63
C GLY A 29 20.59 5.49 -7.66
N LYS A 30 21.33 4.45 -8.09
CA LYS A 30 22.46 4.57 -9.05
C LYS A 30 22.04 4.57 -10.53
N THR A 31 20.75 4.43 -10.85
CA THR A 31 20.24 4.42 -12.24
C THR A 31 19.73 5.79 -12.73
N ARG A 32 19.97 6.86 -11.95
CA ARG A 32 19.52 8.24 -12.24
C ARG A 32 19.80 8.70 -13.66
N PHE A 33 20.97 8.37 -14.20
CA PHE A 33 21.39 8.80 -15.54
C PHE A 33 20.51 8.24 -16.66
N ARG A 34 20.16 6.94 -16.60
CA ARG A 34 19.29 6.30 -17.60
C ARG A 34 17.85 6.85 -17.52
N TYR A 35 17.40 7.19 -16.31
CA TYR A 35 16.11 7.84 -16.12
C TYR A 35 16.10 9.28 -16.65
N TYR A 36 17.15 10.06 -16.39
CA TYR A 36 17.29 11.42 -16.90
C TYR A 36 17.26 11.45 -18.44
N ARG A 37 17.91 10.48 -19.09
CA ARG A 37 17.87 10.32 -20.56
C ARG A 37 16.46 10.01 -21.08
N ARG A 38 15.67 9.20 -20.36
CA ARG A 38 14.25 8.93 -20.68
C ARG A 38 13.32 10.10 -20.37
N TYR A 39 13.62 10.88 -19.33
CA TYR A 39 12.91 12.10 -18.97
C TYR A 39 12.99 13.13 -20.10
N LEU A 40 14.22 13.37 -20.58
CA LEU A 40 14.47 14.29 -21.69
C LEU A 40 13.77 13.85 -22.98
N SER A 41 13.66 12.54 -23.23
CA SER A 41 13.05 12.02 -24.45
C SER A 41 11.52 11.89 -24.41
N SER A 42 10.85 11.97 -23.25
CA SER A 42 9.41 11.67 -23.15
C SER A 42 8.69 12.31 -21.94
N GLN A 43 8.71 13.64 -21.83
CA GLN A 43 8.03 14.36 -20.75
C GLN A 43 6.53 14.02 -20.62
N GLU A 44 5.84 13.69 -21.71
CA GLU A 44 4.43 13.29 -21.69
C GLU A 44 4.18 11.96 -20.98
N SER A 45 5.13 11.01 -21.08
CA SER A 45 5.00 9.70 -20.44
C SER A 45 4.95 9.81 -18.91
N LEU A 46 5.64 10.81 -18.36
CA LEU A 46 5.69 11.08 -16.92
C LEU A 46 4.44 11.79 -16.45
N LYS A 47 3.96 12.77 -17.21
CA LYS A 47 2.65 13.41 -16.96
C LYS A 47 1.54 12.35 -16.91
N ARG A 48 1.54 11.41 -17.87
CA ARG A 48 0.56 10.32 -17.91
C ARG A 48 0.67 9.39 -16.70
N ARG A 49 1.88 8.95 -16.35
CA ARG A 49 2.09 8.11 -15.14
C ARG A 49 1.60 8.78 -13.87
N PHE A 50 1.79 10.09 -13.74
CA PHE A 50 1.34 10.84 -12.59
C PHE A 50 -0.19 10.92 -12.50
N VAL A 51 -0.85 11.24 -13.62
CA VAL A 51 -2.33 11.23 -13.68
C VAL A 51 -2.86 9.84 -13.36
N ILE A 52 -2.25 8.78 -13.91
CA ILE A 52 -2.63 7.39 -13.58
C ILE A 52 -2.47 7.10 -12.09
N SER A 53 -1.36 7.51 -11.46
CA SER A 53 -1.16 7.30 -10.01
C SER A 53 -2.21 8.00 -9.16
N LYS A 54 -2.60 9.21 -9.55
CA LYS A 54 -3.66 9.98 -8.87
C LYS A 54 -5.03 9.34 -9.05
N ILE A 55 -5.34 8.88 -10.26
CA ILE A 55 -6.59 8.14 -10.55
C ILE A 55 -6.64 6.86 -9.71
N LEU A 56 -5.57 6.07 -9.69
CA LEU A 56 -5.49 4.85 -8.89
C LEU A 56 -5.71 5.13 -7.39
N GLY A 57 -5.11 6.20 -6.87
CA GLY A 57 -5.35 6.64 -5.49
C GLY A 57 -6.79 7.13 -5.24
N ALA A 58 -7.47 7.65 -6.26
CA ALA A 58 -8.84 8.13 -6.18
C ALA A 58 -9.90 7.03 -6.27
N ILE A 59 -9.58 5.88 -6.89
CA ILE A 59 -10.51 4.73 -7.00
C ILE A 59 -10.97 4.25 -5.62
N ILE A 60 -10.10 4.28 -4.61
CA ILE A 60 -10.45 3.89 -3.24
C ILE A 60 -11.59 4.77 -2.69
N PHE A 61 -11.51 6.09 -2.89
CA PHE A 61 -12.59 7.03 -2.53
C PHE A 61 -13.83 6.89 -3.43
N GLY A 62 -13.69 6.25 -4.59
CA GLY A 62 -14.78 5.81 -5.45
C GLY A 62 -15.66 4.72 -4.82
N ILE A 63 -15.03 3.77 -4.12
CA ILE A 63 -15.69 2.57 -3.60
C ILE A 63 -16.21 2.79 -2.17
N LEU A 64 -15.49 3.55 -1.35
CA LEU A 64 -15.85 3.79 0.06
C LEU A 64 -17.30 4.26 0.29
N PRO A 65 -17.90 5.12 -0.56
CA PRO A 65 -19.27 5.59 -0.38
C PRO A 65 -20.36 4.51 -0.53
N VAL A 66 -20.01 3.27 -0.90
CA VAL A 66 -20.94 2.14 -0.84
C VAL A 66 -21.39 1.88 0.60
N ILE A 67 -20.50 2.03 1.59
CA ILE A 67 -20.83 1.84 3.01
C ILE A 67 -21.96 2.77 3.48
N PRO A 68 -21.83 4.11 3.35
CA PRO A 68 -22.89 5.01 3.77
C PRO A 68 -24.18 4.86 2.95
N LEU A 69 -24.08 4.38 1.70
CA LEU A 69 -25.27 4.08 0.90
C LEU A 69 -26.03 2.87 1.46
N LEU A 70 -25.34 1.77 1.79
CA LEU A 70 -25.95 0.61 2.43
C LEU A 70 -26.54 0.99 3.80
N THR A 71 -25.79 1.79 4.58
CA THR A 71 -26.25 2.31 5.88
C THR A 71 -27.57 3.08 5.73
N TYR A 72 -27.70 3.90 4.69
CA TYR A 72 -28.94 4.64 4.43
C TYR A 72 -30.13 3.72 4.19
N PHE A 73 -29.97 2.69 3.36
CA PHE A 73 -31.05 1.75 3.06
C PHE A 73 -31.44 0.91 4.28
N GLU A 74 -30.47 0.43 5.05
CA GLU A 74 -30.72 -0.28 6.32
C GLU A 74 -31.48 0.62 7.31
N VAL A 75 -31.05 1.88 7.49
CA VAL A 75 -31.74 2.85 8.36
C VAL A 75 -33.18 3.08 7.91
N LEU A 76 -33.42 3.19 6.60
CA LEU A 76 -34.75 3.41 6.03
C LEU A 76 -35.65 2.17 6.21
N GLU A 77 -35.10 0.97 6.06
CA GLU A 77 -35.80 -0.29 6.31
C GLU A 77 -36.24 -0.41 7.76
N PHE A 78 -35.33 -0.19 8.72
CA PHE A 78 -35.66 -0.21 10.15
C PHE A 78 -36.70 0.85 10.56
N ILE A 79 -36.71 2.01 9.90
CA ILE A 79 -37.71 3.05 10.13
C ILE A 79 -39.08 2.64 9.59
N ASN A 80 -39.15 2.00 8.43
CA ASN A 80 -40.42 1.61 7.82
C ASN A 80 -41.09 0.43 8.51
N GLU A 81 -40.30 -0.45 9.14
CA GLU A 81 -40.82 -1.61 9.87
C GLU A 81 -41.38 -1.26 11.26
N ASP A 82 -41.17 -0.03 11.77
CA ASP A 82 -41.54 0.44 13.12
C ASP A 82 -41.13 -0.50 14.27
N ALA A 83 -40.28 -1.51 13.99
CA ALA A 83 -39.91 -2.56 14.93
C ALA A 83 -38.89 -2.09 15.97
N VAL A 84 -38.24 -0.95 15.72
CA VAL A 84 -37.07 -0.47 16.47
C VAL A 84 -37.24 1.00 16.86
N PRO A 85 -36.93 1.39 18.12
CA PRO A 85 -37.01 2.79 18.53
C PRO A 85 -36.07 3.68 17.69
N ILE A 86 -36.58 4.85 17.28
CA ILE A 86 -35.87 5.80 16.40
C ILE A 86 -34.51 6.23 16.95
N GLU A 87 -34.37 6.32 18.27
CA GLU A 87 -33.10 6.62 18.94
C GLU A 87 -32.00 5.59 18.59
N LEU A 88 -32.36 4.32 18.51
CA LEU A 88 -31.44 3.21 18.24
C LEU A 88 -31.02 3.21 16.77
N VAL A 89 -31.96 3.50 15.88
CA VAL A 89 -31.68 3.68 14.45
C VAL A 89 -30.75 4.86 14.20
N LEU A 90 -31.00 6.01 14.86
CA LEU A 90 -30.15 7.19 14.75
C LEU A 90 -28.73 6.93 15.25
N PHE A 91 -28.60 6.24 16.38
CA PHE A 91 -27.31 5.87 16.95
C PHE A 91 -26.51 5.01 15.97
N ALA A 92 -27.09 3.91 15.47
CA ALA A 92 -26.37 3.01 14.56
C ALA A 92 -26.03 3.67 13.23
N GLY A 93 -26.97 4.40 12.62
CA GLY A 93 -26.70 5.18 11.41
C GLY A 93 -25.56 6.17 11.61
N SER A 94 -25.58 6.92 12.72
CA SER A 94 -24.52 7.90 13.03
C SER A 94 -23.15 7.26 13.22
N LEU A 95 -23.11 6.07 13.82
CA LEU A 95 -21.88 5.32 14.06
C LEU A 95 -21.29 4.84 12.73
N LEU A 96 -22.12 4.27 11.85
CA LEU A 96 -21.68 3.79 10.54
C LEU A 96 -21.22 4.92 9.62
N PHE A 97 -21.98 6.03 9.55
CA PHE A 97 -21.52 7.24 8.86
C PHE A 97 -20.21 7.79 9.48
N GLY A 98 -20.08 7.76 10.81
CA GLY A 98 -18.87 8.20 11.51
C GLY A 98 -17.64 7.32 11.19
N ILE A 99 -17.82 6.00 11.14
CA ILE A 99 -16.80 5.04 10.70
C ILE A 99 -16.39 5.34 9.26
N TYR A 100 -17.36 5.60 8.37
CA TYR A 100 -17.08 5.99 6.99
C TYR A 100 -16.19 7.25 6.91
N PHE A 101 -16.49 8.31 7.66
CA PHE A 101 -15.66 9.52 7.67
C PHE A 101 -14.25 9.26 8.20
N LEU A 102 -14.12 8.46 9.27
CA LEU A 102 -12.79 8.06 9.75
C LEU A 102 -12.01 7.32 8.68
N PHE A 103 -12.64 6.40 7.93
CA PHE A 103 -11.96 5.71 6.84
C PHE A 103 -11.53 6.63 5.73
N GLN A 104 -12.41 7.53 5.32
CA GLN A 104 -12.11 8.54 4.31
C GLN A 104 -10.91 9.37 4.74
N PHE A 105 -10.89 9.85 5.99
CA PHE A 105 -9.77 10.58 6.58
C PHE A 105 -8.49 9.76 6.63
N PHE A 106 -8.48 8.56 7.20
CA PHE A 106 -7.26 7.76 7.33
C PHE A 106 -6.67 7.38 5.98
N ASN A 107 -7.50 6.96 5.02
CA ASN A 107 -7.06 6.63 3.67
C ASN A 107 -6.44 7.86 2.98
N PHE A 108 -7.08 9.03 3.09
CA PHE A 108 -6.55 10.27 2.54
C PHE A 108 -5.25 10.71 3.20
N PHE A 109 -5.26 10.76 4.54
CA PHE A 109 -4.14 11.22 5.35
C PHE A 109 -2.87 10.49 4.95
N LEU A 110 -2.96 9.17 4.81
CA LEU A 110 -1.79 8.35 4.56
C LEU A 110 -1.37 8.32 3.09
N LEU A 111 -2.31 8.32 2.14
CA LEU A 111 -2.00 8.53 0.72
C LEU A 111 -1.18 9.81 0.55
N ALA A 112 -1.57 10.87 1.24
CA ALA A 112 -1.03 12.20 1.04
C ALA A 112 0.22 12.52 1.88
N MET A 113 0.40 11.87 3.04
CA MET A 113 1.40 12.22 4.06
C MET A 113 2.83 12.31 3.53
N LEU A 114 3.29 11.37 2.70
CA LEU A 114 4.66 11.43 2.15
C LEU A 114 4.88 12.62 1.24
N ASN A 115 3.93 12.83 0.33
CA ASN A 115 4.02 13.89 -0.67
C ASN A 115 3.99 15.24 0.05
N THR A 116 3.11 15.42 1.03
CA THR A 116 3.07 16.63 1.84
C THR A 116 4.29 16.81 2.73
N MET A 117 4.82 15.75 3.35
CA MET A 117 6.05 15.83 4.14
C MET A 117 7.25 16.27 3.29
N LYS A 118 7.37 15.76 2.06
CA LYS A 118 8.43 16.17 1.13
C LYS A 118 8.26 17.63 0.68
N ILE A 119 7.04 18.05 0.32
CA ILE A 119 6.76 19.45 -0.02
C ILE A 119 7.11 20.36 1.16
N LEU A 120 6.71 19.98 2.37
CA LEU A 120 6.98 20.72 3.60
C LEU A 120 8.43 20.64 4.08
N SER A 121 9.32 19.91 3.38
CA SER A 121 10.76 19.87 3.68
C SER A 121 11.52 21.12 3.25
N GLY A 122 10.94 21.92 2.35
CA GLY A 122 11.49 23.22 1.94
C GLY A 122 12.61 23.14 0.91
N ASP A 123 13.23 21.98 0.68
CA ASP A 123 14.38 21.84 -0.23
C ASP A 123 14.06 22.29 -1.65
N ILE A 124 12.89 21.94 -2.17
CA ILE A 124 12.46 22.33 -3.54
C ILE A 124 12.19 23.84 -3.65
N PHE A 125 11.80 24.49 -2.55
CA PHE A 125 11.50 25.91 -2.55
C PHE A 125 12.74 26.78 -2.38
N LEU A 126 13.93 26.22 -2.07
CA LEU A 126 15.18 26.96 -1.92
C LEU A 126 15.54 27.76 -3.18
N TRP A 127 15.29 27.19 -4.36
CA TRP A 127 15.52 27.89 -5.62
C TRP A 127 14.45 28.97 -5.87
N LEU A 128 13.22 28.77 -5.40
CA LEU A 128 12.18 29.81 -5.51
C LEU A 128 12.37 30.96 -4.53
N GLU A 129 13.06 30.73 -3.42
CA GLU A 129 13.46 31.77 -2.47
C GLU A 129 14.51 32.73 -3.04
N THR A 130 15.25 32.37 -4.09
CA THR A 130 16.21 33.27 -4.74
C THR A 130 15.53 34.26 -5.71
N PHE A 131 14.28 34.01 -6.11
CA PHE A 131 13.51 34.93 -6.94
C PHE A 131 12.88 36.06 -6.10
N PRO A 132 12.57 37.23 -6.70
CA PRO A 132 11.91 38.36 -6.03
C PRO A 132 10.42 38.11 -5.78
N ILE A 133 10.07 36.98 -5.18
CA ILE A 133 8.69 36.60 -4.81
C ILE A 133 8.44 36.97 -3.35
N SER A 134 7.36 37.72 -3.09
CA SER A 134 7.03 38.06 -1.70
C SER A 134 6.70 36.81 -0.87
N ARG A 135 7.12 36.78 0.39
CA ARG A 135 6.92 35.62 1.28
C ARG A 135 5.46 35.22 1.45
N GLY A 136 4.53 36.17 1.33
CA GLY A 136 3.09 35.89 1.31
C GLY A 136 2.67 35.08 0.07
N LYS A 137 3.22 35.42 -1.10
CA LYS A 137 3.00 34.68 -2.35
C LYS A 137 3.65 33.29 -2.32
N LEU A 138 4.85 33.16 -1.73
CA LEU A 138 5.51 31.85 -1.54
C LEU A 138 4.67 30.90 -0.67
N LYS A 139 4.03 31.41 0.40
CA LYS A 139 3.12 30.61 1.24
C LYS A 139 1.91 30.09 0.47
N LYS A 140 1.28 30.95 -0.33
CA LYS A 140 0.18 30.53 -1.22
C LYS A 140 0.65 29.51 -2.24
N LEU A 141 1.86 29.67 -2.77
CA LEU A 141 2.46 28.73 -3.70
C LEU A 141 2.71 27.35 -3.08
N ILE A 142 3.18 27.26 -1.84
CA ILE A 142 3.33 25.98 -1.12
C ILE A 142 1.96 25.31 -0.94
N LEU A 143 0.95 26.06 -0.49
CA LEU A 143 -0.41 25.55 -0.31
C LEU A 143 -1.00 25.06 -1.64
N TYR A 144 -0.86 25.83 -2.72
CA TYR A 144 -1.32 25.41 -4.04
C TYR A 144 -0.55 24.21 -4.59
N THR A 145 0.74 24.08 -4.26
CA THR A 145 1.54 22.90 -4.63
C THR A 145 1.00 21.64 -3.94
N ILE A 146 0.61 21.74 -2.66
CA ILE A 146 -0.04 20.64 -1.92
C ILE A 146 -1.41 20.29 -2.51
N ILE A 147 -2.27 21.30 -2.73
CA ILE A 147 -3.60 21.05 -3.32
C ILE A 147 -3.46 20.43 -4.71
N ARG A 148 -2.48 20.88 -5.50
CA ARG A 148 -2.25 20.37 -6.85
C ARG A 148 -1.63 18.96 -6.86
N SER A 149 -0.80 18.61 -5.88
CA SER A 149 -0.30 17.24 -5.78
C SER A 149 -1.41 16.25 -5.39
N LEU A 150 -2.47 16.73 -4.74
CA LEU A 150 -3.59 15.95 -4.23
C LEU A 150 -4.95 16.25 -4.90
N ASP A 151 -4.95 16.92 -6.04
CA ASP A 151 -6.18 17.44 -6.69
C ASP A 151 -7.26 16.38 -6.93
N ILE A 152 -6.94 15.27 -7.61
CA ILE A 152 -7.91 14.22 -7.94
C ILE A 152 -8.40 13.52 -6.65
N PRO A 153 -7.55 13.09 -5.70
CA PRO A 153 -8.03 12.57 -4.42
C PRO A 153 -8.92 13.54 -3.64
N LEU A 154 -8.56 14.83 -3.57
CA LEU A 154 -9.37 15.84 -2.87
C LEU A 154 -10.74 16.01 -3.53
N ILE A 155 -10.77 16.12 -4.87
CA ILE A 155 -12.02 16.18 -5.63
C ILE A 155 -12.87 14.93 -5.39
N ALA A 156 -12.25 13.75 -5.38
CA ALA A 156 -12.95 12.49 -5.15
C ALA A 156 -13.61 12.46 -3.76
N ILE A 157 -12.86 12.81 -2.72
CA ILE A 157 -13.34 12.90 -1.34
C ILE A 157 -14.51 13.89 -1.23
N THR A 158 -14.41 15.06 -1.87
CA THR A 158 -15.47 16.08 -1.80
C THR A 158 -16.73 15.66 -2.54
N ILE A 159 -16.62 15.11 -3.75
CA ILE A 159 -17.73 15.04 -4.70
C ILE A 159 -18.33 13.63 -4.81
N VAL A 160 -17.53 12.56 -4.72
CA VAL A 160 -18.01 11.19 -5.02
C VAL A 160 -19.08 10.76 -4.03
N PHE A 161 -18.88 10.98 -2.73
CA PHE A 161 -19.85 10.61 -1.71
C PHE A 161 -21.22 11.28 -1.90
N PRO A 162 -21.31 12.63 -2.05
CA PRO A 162 -22.57 13.28 -2.36
C PRO A 162 -23.22 12.78 -3.65
N ILE A 163 -22.44 12.54 -4.71
CA ILE A 163 -22.98 12.04 -6.00
C ILE A 163 -23.58 10.64 -5.83
N ILE A 164 -22.89 9.73 -5.15
CA ILE A 164 -23.39 8.37 -4.92
C ILE A 164 -24.65 8.41 -4.06
N MET A 165 -24.69 9.26 -3.02
CA MET A 165 -25.89 9.46 -2.22
C MET A 165 -27.05 10.05 -3.06
N LEU A 166 -26.79 10.99 -3.97
CA LEU A 166 -27.82 11.52 -4.87
C LEU A 166 -28.41 10.42 -5.76
N PHE A 167 -27.56 9.60 -6.39
CA PHE A 167 -28.04 8.53 -7.26
C PHE A 167 -28.76 7.42 -6.50
N GLY A 168 -28.26 7.04 -5.33
CA GLY A 168 -28.84 5.96 -4.54
C GLY A 168 -30.12 6.37 -3.81
N THR A 169 -30.15 7.55 -3.19
CA THR A 169 -31.33 8.02 -2.42
C THR A 169 -32.34 8.78 -3.27
N GLN A 170 -31.94 9.29 -4.43
CA GLN A 170 -32.73 10.19 -5.29
C GLN A 170 -33.22 11.46 -4.57
N ASN A 171 -32.60 11.82 -3.44
CA ASN A 171 -33.03 12.93 -2.59
C ASN A 171 -32.03 14.11 -2.64
N ILE A 172 -32.51 15.26 -3.13
CA ILE A 172 -31.71 16.48 -3.29
C ILE A 172 -31.29 17.08 -1.93
N ILE A 173 -32.12 16.95 -0.89
CA ILE A 173 -31.82 17.50 0.44
C ILE A 173 -30.64 16.74 1.05
N ILE A 174 -30.70 15.41 1.02
CA ILE A 174 -29.59 14.55 1.49
C ILE A 174 -28.32 14.87 0.70
N PHE A 175 -28.41 15.04 -0.62
CA PHE A 175 -27.26 15.46 -1.44
C PHE A 175 -26.62 16.77 -0.95
N LEU A 176 -27.40 17.81 -0.66
CA LEU A 176 -26.87 19.09 -0.19
C LEU A 176 -26.19 18.99 1.18
N ILE A 177 -26.75 18.19 2.09
CA ILE A 177 -26.16 17.95 3.42
C ILE A 177 -24.87 17.16 3.28
N CYS A 178 -24.88 16.08 2.51
CA CYS A 178 -23.68 15.29 2.21
C CYS A 178 -22.59 16.15 1.58
N LEU A 179 -22.94 17.07 0.66
CA LEU A 179 -21.99 18.01 0.06
C LEU A 179 -21.40 18.95 1.12
N GLY A 180 -22.23 19.52 2.00
CA GLY A 180 -21.79 20.39 3.09
C GLY A 180 -20.86 19.67 4.07
N VAL A 181 -21.25 18.48 4.53
CA VAL A 181 -20.44 17.64 5.42
C VAL A 181 -19.12 17.24 4.75
N SER A 182 -19.17 16.77 3.50
CA SER A 182 -18.00 16.32 2.75
C SER A 182 -16.99 17.46 2.50
N THR A 183 -17.46 18.65 2.13
CA THR A 183 -16.58 19.82 1.97
C THR A 183 -15.88 20.18 3.27
N LEU A 184 -16.58 20.16 4.41
CA LEU A 184 -15.95 20.39 5.71
C LEU A 184 -14.95 19.30 6.09
N ASP A 185 -15.29 18.03 5.87
CA ASP A 185 -14.39 16.89 6.10
C ASP A 185 -13.10 17.02 5.26
N THR A 186 -13.20 17.47 4.00
CA THR A 186 -12.02 17.66 3.15
C THR A 186 -11.10 18.76 3.68
N ILE A 187 -11.66 19.87 4.16
CA ILE A 187 -10.91 20.99 4.73
C ILE A 187 -10.24 20.56 6.04
N PHE A 188 -10.98 19.86 6.90
CA PHE A 188 -10.50 19.31 8.16
C PHE A 188 -9.34 18.33 7.94
N SER A 189 -9.54 17.37 7.02
CA SER A 189 -8.56 16.36 6.63
C SER A 189 -7.27 16.98 6.08
N LEU A 190 -7.39 17.95 5.17
CA LEU A 190 -6.25 18.67 4.61
C LEU A 190 -5.48 19.47 5.68
N ALA A 191 -6.19 20.13 6.60
CA ALA A 191 -5.57 20.91 7.67
C ALA A 191 -4.78 20.02 8.65
N LEU A 192 -5.36 18.88 9.06
CA LEU A 192 -4.67 17.88 9.88
C LEU A 192 -3.45 17.31 9.19
N LEU A 193 -3.57 16.93 7.91
CA LEU A 193 -2.49 16.43 7.09
C LEU A 193 -1.28 17.37 7.11
N ILE A 194 -1.51 18.66 6.87
CA ILE A 194 -0.44 19.68 6.85
C ILE A 194 0.23 19.78 8.23
N LEU A 195 -0.54 19.83 9.32
CA LEU A 195 -0.01 19.96 10.69
C LEU A 195 0.83 18.75 11.11
N PHE A 196 0.33 17.55 10.84
CA PHE A 196 1.07 16.32 11.13
C PHE A 196 2.31 16.20 10.25
N SER A 197 2.18 16.48 8.95
CA SER A 197 3.32 16.42 8.02
C SER A 197 4.42 17.41 8.39
N GLU A 198 4.07 18.63 8.84
CA GLU A 198 5.03 19.60 9.36
C GLU A 198 5.77 19.06 10.60
N ARG A 199 5.01 18.55 11.58
CA ARG A 199 5.59 18.01 12.83
C ARG A 199 6.50 16.82 12.55
N LEU A 200 6.05 15.88 11.72
CA LEU A 200 6.83 14.71 11.34
C LEU A 200 8.08 15.10 10.57
N ASN A 201 7.99 16.01 9.59
CA ASN A 201 9.16 16.48 8.87
C ASN A 201 10.21 17.11 9.82
N ARG A 202 9.78 17.91 10.81
CA ARG A 202 10.69 18.51 11.81
C ARG A 202 11.40 17.47 12.68
N VAL A 203 10.70 16.42 13.10
CA VAL A 203 11.27 15.35 13.92
C VAL A 203 12.21 14.47 13.08
N LEU A 204 11.87 14.24 11.82
CA LEU A 204 12.48 13.20 10.99
C LEU A 204 13.61 13.71 10.08
N ASN A 205 13.73 15.03 9.86
CA ASN A 205 14.79 15.65 9.04
C ASN A 205 15.07 14.85 7.75
N ILE A 206 14.03 14.68 6.94
CA ILE A 206 13.98 13.77 5.78
C ILE A 206 15.08 14.10 4.74
N ASN A 207 15.60 15.32 4.75
CA ASN A 207 16.64 15.82 3.85
C ASN A 207 18.02 15.17 4.12
N LYS A 208 18.20 14.41 5.22
CA LYS A 208 19.40 13.57 5.46
C LYS A 208 19.20 12.19 4.84
N ILE A 209 19.50 12.09 3.54
CA ILE A 209 19.35 10.90 2.68
C ILE A 209 19.96 9.62 3.28
N ASP A 210 20.98 9.72 4.16
CA ASP A 210 21.69 8.57 4.75
C ASP A 210 21.54 8.41 6.28
N SER A 211 20.61 9.12 6.95
CA SER A 211 20.45 8.93 8.40
C SER A 211 19.57 7.71 8.74
N LYS A 212 19.97 6.93 9.75
CA LYS A 212 19.17 5.81 10.29
C LYS A 212 17.74 6.24 10.65
N ARG A 213 17.55 7.48 11.12
CA ARG A 213 16.24 8.05 11.48
C ARG A 213 15.34 8.28 10.25
N ALA A 214 15.89 8.81 9.16
CA ALA A 214 15.14 8.96 7.91
C ALA A 214 14.76 7.61 7.30
N HIS A 215 15.60 6.59 7.48
CA HIS A 215 15.29 5.22 7.07
C HIS A 215 14.14 4.61 7.89
N ILE A 216 14.18 4.73 9.22
CA ILE A 216 13.08 4.30 10.10
C ILE A 216 11.79 5.02 9.72
N ALA A 217 11.80 6.33 9.52
CA ALA A 217 10.63 7.10 9.07
C ALA A 217 10.01 6.59 7.77
N ARG A 218 10.84 6.32 6.75
CA ARG A 218 10.38 5.74 5.49
C ARG A 218 9.76 4.37 5.72
N LEU A 219 10.37 3.54 6.57
CA LEU A 219 9.85 2.23 6.94
C LEU A 219 8.53 2.32 7.71
N THR A 220 8.39 3.26 8.65
CA THR A 220 7.14 3.47 9.41
C THR A 220 6.02 3.93 8.49
N ASN A 221 6.30 4.86 7.59
CA ASN A 221 5.31 5.31 6.60
C ASN A 221 4.97 4.19 5.59
N LEU A 222 5.95 3.37 5.27
CA LEU A 222 5.75 2.18 4.43
C LEU A 222 4.86 1.15 5.11
N ALA A 223 5.12 0.87 6.39
CA ALA A 223 4.30 0.01 7.21
C ALA A 223 2.90 0.60 7.43
N SER A 224 2.76 1.93 7.52
CA SER A 224 1.44 2.54 7.63
C SER A 224 0.61 2.32 6.37
N TYR A 225 1.20 2.30 5.16
CA TYR A 225 0.44 1.93 3.95
C TYR A 225 -0.17 0.53 4.03
N ILE A 226 0.59 -0.43 4.55
CA ILE A 226 0.13 -1.80 4.78
C ILE A 226 -1.00 -1.80 5.80
N PHE A 227 -0.77 -1.13 6.93
CA PHE A 227 -1.70 -1.07 8.04
C PHE A 227 -3.03 -0.41 7.64
N ILE A 228 -3.05 0.45 6.63
CA ILE A 228 -4.29 1.02 6.09
C ILE A 228 -5.01 0.04 5.22
N VAL A 229 -4.33 -0.61 4.29
CA VAL A 229 -5.03 -1.48 3.35
C VAL A 229 -5.62 -2.64 4.15
N ILE A 230 -4.81 -3.29 5.00
CA ILE A 230 -5.30 -4.34 5.91
C ILE A 230 -6.29 -3.77 6.93
N GLY A 231 -5.95 -2.64 7.57
CA GLY A 231 -6.75 -2.08 8.66
C GLY A 231 -8.09 -1.53 8.19
N SER A 232 -8.16 -0.90 7.02
CA SER A 232 -9.42 -0.45 6.42
C SER A 232 -10.29 -1.64 6.05
N MET A 233 -9.72 -2.69 5.47
CA MET A 233 -10.48 -3.91 5.17
C MET A 233 -10.97 -4.61 6.43
N PHE A 234 -10.10 -4.77 7.43
CA PHE A 234 -10.44 -5.37 8.72
C PHE A 234 -11.52 -4.55 9.44
N LEU A 235 -11.37 -3.24 9.50
CA LEU A 235 -12.32 -2.37 10.18
C LEU A 235 -13.64 -2.28 9.39
N ILE A 236 -13.65 -2.32 8.05
CA ILE A 236 -14.89 -2.37 7.25
C ILE A 236 -15.63 -3.66 7.59
N GLN A 237 -14.93 -4.79 7.60
CA GLN A 237 -15.53 -6.07 7.96
C GLN A 237 -16.03 -6.08 9.41
N TRP A 238 -15.21 -5.58 10.33
CA TRP A 238 -15.57 -5.48 11.73
C TRP A 238 -16.78 -4.56 11.90
N ALA A 239 -16.86 -3.44 11.19
CA ALA A 239 -18.00 -2.54 11.23
C ALA A 239 -19.27 -3.25 10.76
N LEU A 240 -19.23 -3.91 9.59
CA LEU A 240 -20.37 -4.65 9.03
C LEU A 240 -20.83 -5.79 9.95
N ASN A 241 -19.90 -6.54 10.55
CA ASN A 241 -20.24 -7.66 11.44
C ASN A 241 -20.69 -7.20 12.84
N SER A 242 -20.28 -6.00 13.26
CA SER A 242 -20.56 -5.50 14.61
C SER A 242 -21.81 -4.62 14.67
N THR A 243 -22.43 -4.24 13.55
CA THR A 243 -23.66 -3.42 13.51
C THR A 243 -24.74 -3.99 14.43
N GLU A 244 -25.06 -5.27 14.28
CA GLU A 244 -26.05 -5.99 15.09
C GLU A 244 -25.67 -5.99 16.59
N SER A 245 -24.37 -6.21 16.89
CA SER A 245 -23.89 -6.18 18.27
C SER A 245 -24.00 -4.79 18.90
N PHE A 246 -23.73 -3.72 18.14
CA PHE A 246 -23.93 -2.35 18.59
C PHE A 246 -25.41 -2.05 18.84
N PHE A 247 -26.30 -2.56 17.99
CA PHE A 247 -27.75 -2.47 18.19
C PHE A 247 -28.17 -3.16 19.49
N VAL A 248 -27.73 -4.40 19.74
CA VAL A 248 -28.08 -5.14 20.96
C VAL A 248 -27.50 -4.48 22.22
N LEU A 249 -26.25 -4.01 22.19
CA LEU A 249 -25.62 -3.33 23.32
C LEU A 249 -26.32 -2.01 23.65
N PHE A 250 -26.71 -1.25 22.62
CA PHE A 250 -27.40 0.01 22.80
C PHE A 250 -28.84 -0.18 23.30
N ALA A 251 -29.56 -1.19 22.78
CA ALA A 251 -30.90 -1.57 23.23
C ALA A 251 -30.92 -1.95 24.72
N ARG A 252 -29.84 -2.57 25.21
CA ARG A 252 -29.69 -2.98 26.62
C ARG A 252 -29.22 -1.86 27.55
N SER A 253 -28.89 -0.69 27.02
CA SER A 253 -28.42 0.43 27.86
C SER A 253 -29.58 1.02 28.66
N GLU A 254 -29.33 1.31 29.94
CA GLU A 254 -30.35 1.86 30.85
C GLU A 254 -30.79 3.28 30.46
N SER A 255 -29.96 4.02 29.70
CA SER A 255 -30.24 5.39 29.28
C SER A 255 -29.75 5.71 27.85
N PRO A 256 -30.39 5.12 26.81
CA PRO A 256 -29.99 5.31 25.41
C PRO A 256 -30.00 6.79 25.00
N ARG A 257 -30.94 7.55 25.55
CA ARG A 257 -31.06 8.99 25.33
C ARG A 257 -29.82 9.75 25.77
N LEU A 258 -29.30 9.52 26.97
CA LEU A 258 -28.10 10.22 27.46
C LEU A 258 -26.88 9.95 26.57
N ILE A 259 -26.75 8.72 26.08
CA ILE A 259 -25.66 8.32 25.19
C ILE A 259 -25.72 9.09 23.87
N ILE A 260 -26.91 9.23 23.26
CA ILE A 260 -27.08 10.01 22.02
C ILE A 260 -26.71 11.48 22.23
N LEU A 261 -27.09 12.08 23.36
CA LEU A 261 -26.77 13.48 23.65
C LEU A 261 -25.25 13.69 23.77
N ILE A 262 -24.56 12.78 24.47
CA ILE A 262 -23.11 12.86 24.63
C ILE A 262 -22.41 12.66 23.28
N LEU A 263 -22.83 11.65 22.52
CA LEU A 263 -22.17 11.30 21.25
C LEU A 263 -22.44 12.33 20.15
N SER A 264 -23.66 12.87 20.05
CA SER A 264 -23.99 13.90 19.06
C SER A 264 -23.22 15.22 19.25
N LEU A 265 -22.72 15.48 20.47
CA LEU A 265 -21.85 16.61 20.77
C LEU A 265 -20.40 16.41 20.31
N ILE A 266 -19.98 15.18 19.98
CA ILE A 266 -18.61 14.88 19.53
C ILE A 266 -18.44 15.41 18.10
N PRO A 267 -17.58 16.44 17.87
CA PRO A 267 -17.57 17.18 16.60
C PRO A 267 -17.19 16.35 15.38
N TYR A 268 -16.25 15.41 15.54
CA TYR A 268 -15.79 14.53 14.46
C TYR A 268 -15.39 13.18 15.04
N PRO A 269 -15.78 12.05 14.41
CA PRO A 269 -16.55 11.92 13.16
C PRO A 269 -18.08 11.85 13.38
N ILE A 270 -18.55 12.01 14.62
CA ILE A 270 -19.88 11.53 15.03
C ILE A 270 -20.99 12.56 14.73
N ALA A 271 -20.80 13.84 15.05
CA ALA A 271 -21.77 14.89 14.73
C ALA A 271 -22.19 14.94 13.24
N PRO A 272 -21.28 14.87 12.24
CA PRO A 272 -21.69 14.80 10.84
C PRO A 272 -22.45 13.52 10.50
N GLY A 273 -22.14 12.40 11.16
CA GLY A 273 -22.89 11.15 11.02
C GLY A 273 -24.31 11.26 11.55
N TYR A 274 -24.50 11.86 12.73
CA TYR A 274 -25.83 12.13 13.28
C TYR A 274 -26.63 13.08 12.40
N LEU A 275 -26.00 14.11 11.83
CA LEU A 275 -26.67 15.03 10.91
C LEU A 275 -27.22 14.28 9.68
N ILE A 276 -26.41 13.46 9.03
CA ILE A 276 -26.85 12.71 7.84
C ILE A 276 -27.94 11.70 8.22
N SER A 277 -27.73 10.96 9.31
CA SER A 277 -28.71 10.01 9.85
C SER A 277 -30.05 10.69 10.17
N SER A 278 -30.03 11.89 10.74
CA SER A 278 -31.24 12.60 11.11
C SER A 278 -32.03 13.14 9.92
N PHE A 279 -31.37 13.42 8.80
CA PHE A 279 -32.04 13.86 7.57
C PHE A 279 -32.62 12.71 6.73
N THR A 280 -32.44 11.46 7.14
CA THR A 280 -33.12 10.31 6.50
C THR A 280 -34.63 10.31 6.77
N SER A 281 -35.04 10.61 8.01
CA SER A 281 -36.44 10.76 8.43
C SER A 281 -36.58 11.96 9.40
N PRO A 282 -36.60 13.20 8.87
CA PRO A 282 -36.50 14.40 9.72
C PRO A 282 -37.72 14.62 10.63
N LEU A 283 -38.89 14.10 10.27
CA LEU A 283 -40.15 14.32 10.97
C LEU A 283 -40.31 13.46 12.23
N GLN A 284 -39.62 12.31 12.30
CA GLN A 284 -39.73 11.37 13.43
C GLN A 284 -38.79 11.71 14.59
N ILE A 285 -37.92 12.72 14.42
CA ILE A 285 -36.84 13.00 15.35
C ILE A 285 -37.25 14.10 16.34
N PRO A 286 -37.16 13.83 17.65
CA PRO A 286 -37.42 14.83 18.67
C PRO A 286 -36.58 16.11 18.48
N ILE A 287 -37.22 17.27 18.57
CA ILE A 287 -36.59 18.60 18.42
C ILE A 287 -35.38 18.80 19.34
N PHE A 288 -35.40 18.23 20.54
CA PHE A 288 -34.28 18.30 21.47
C PHE A 288 -33.00 17.63 20.93
N ILE A 289 -33.11 16.54 20.19
CA ILE A 289 -31.95 15.86 19.57
C ILE A 289 -31.34 16.74 18.48
N TRP A 290 -32.19 17.44 17.70
CA TRP A 290 -31.74 18.40 16.69
C TRP A 290 -30.85 19.50 17.26
N TYR A 291 -31.20 20.06 18.42
CA TYR A 291 -30.37 21.08 19.06
C TYR A 291 -28.94 20.58 19.34
N ASN A 292 -28.81 19.36 19.87
CA ASN A 292 -27.48 18.81 20.16
C ASN A 292 -26.68 18.46 18.90
N ILE A 293 -27.32 17.92 17.87
CA ILE A 293 -26.67 17.66 16.58
C ILE A 293 -26.14 18.96 15.98
N LEU A 294 -26.93 20.03 15.99
CA LEU A 294 -26.53 21.34 15.47
C LEU A 294 -25.40 21.98 16.29
N ILE A 295 -25.41 21.82 17.62
CA ILE A 295 -24.29 22.26 18.48
C ILE A 295 -23.02 21.48 18.15
N GLY A 296 -23.09 20.15 18.07
CA GLY A 296 -21.94 19.29 17.71
C GLY A 296 -21.37 19.63 16.33
N PHE A 297 -22.24 19.86 15.34
CA PHE A 297 -21.82 20.25 13.99
C PHE A 297 -21.24 21.67 13.95
N SER A 298 -21.77 22.60 14.75
CA SER A 298 -21.21 23.94 14.90
C SER A 298 -19.82 23.90 15.54
N LEU A 299 -19.61 23.04 16.53
CA LEU A 299 -18.28 22.78 17.09
C LEU A 299 -17.33 22.21 16.04
N PHE A 300 -17.82 21.35 15.13
CA PHE A 300 -17.01 20.82 14.03
C PHE A 300 -16.56 21.90 13.05
N LEU A 301 -17.44 22.84 12.70
CA LEU A 301 -17.12 24.01 11.89
C LEU A 301 -16.02 24.87 12.55
N ILE A 302 -16.18 25.19 13.83
CA ILE A 302 -15.20 25.97 14.60
C ILE A 302 -13.86 25.24 14.67
N LEU A 303 -13.87 23.94 14.98
CA LEU A 303 -12.67 23.12 15.06
C LEU A 303 -11.92 23.08 13.72
N SER A 304 -12.64 22.89 12.62
CA SER A 304 -12.10 22.88 11.25
C SER A 304 -11.45 24.22 10.91
N TYR A 305 -12.10 25.33 11.25
CA TYR A 305 -11.54 26.67 11.06
C TYR A 305 -10.26 26.90 11.88
N LEU A 306 -10.26 26.52 13.16
CA LEU A 306 -9.09 26.65 14.04
C LEU A 306 -7.90 25.80 13.56
N LEU A 307 -8.17 24.58 13.09
CA LEU A 307 -7.14 23.71 12.51
C LEU A 307 -6.58 24.28 11.21
N TYR A 308 -7.43 24.81 10.33
CA TYR A 308 -7.00 25.48 9.11
C TYR A 308 -6.10 26.70 9.39
N GLN A 309 -6.46 27.53 10.38
CA GLN A 309 -5.61 28.65 10.79
C GLN A 309 -4.25 28.17 11.36
N LYS A 310 -4.24 27.07 12.12
CA LYS A 310 -3.02 26.45 12.62
C LYS A 310 -2.17 25.86 11.49
N SER A 311 -2.76 25.22 10.50
CA SER A 311 -2.04 24.60 9.37
C SER A 311 -1.32 25.64 8.51
N ILE A 312 -1.96 26.80 8.25
CA ILE A 312 -1.31 27.93 7.59
C ILE A 312 -0.12 28.44 8.41
N LYS A 313 -0.25 28.54 9.74
CA LYS A 313 0.87 28.91 10.62
C LYS A 313 2.02 27.88 10.56
N GLY A 314 1.70 26.61 10.37
CA GLY A 314 2.69 25.55 10.14
C GLY A 314 3.53 25.77 8.89
N ILE A 315 2.87 26.05 7.76
CA ILE A 315 3.53 26.40 6.49
C ILE A 315 4.47 27.60 6.66
N LYS A 316 4.10 28.60 7.49
CA LYS A 316 4.97 29.76 7.77
C LYS A 316 6.32 29.31 8.33
N LYS A 317 6.35 28.41 9.32
CA LYS A 317 7.59 28.03 10.03
C LYS A 317 8.65 27.42 9.11
N ILE A 318 8.22 26.72 8.06
CA ILE A 318 9.11 26.09 7.07
C ILE A 318 9.81 27.15 6.22
N THR A 319 9.10 28.20 5.79
CA THR A 319 9.71 29.37 5.10
C THR A 319 10.62 30.21 6.00
N TYR A 320 10.64 29.99 7.33
CA TYR A 320 11.46 30.75 8.28
C TYR A 320 12.66 29.95 8.82
N SER A 321 12.76 28.64 8.59
CA SER A 321 13.81 27.82 9.22
C SER A 321 15.12 27.81 8.43
N LYS A 322 16.01 28.75 8.78
CA LYS A 322 17.47 28.59 8.97
C LYS A 322 18.13 27.41 8.21
N PHE A 323 18.49 27.60 6.95
CA PHE A 323 19.32 26.66 6.19
C PHE A 323 20.80 27.06 6.03
N LYS A 324 21.34 27.88 6.95
CA LYS A 324 22.77 28.29 6.91
C LYS A 324 23.72 27.54 7.85
N ILE A 325 23.23 26.70 8.78
CA ILE A 325 24.11 26.14 9.84
C ILE A 325 24.55 24.69 9.55
N ASP A 326 23.73 23.86 8.91
CA ASP A 326 24.03 22.41 8.75
C ASP A 326 25.05 22.07 7.64
N LYS A 327 25.30 22.97 6.68
CA LYS A 327 26.29 22.74 5.60
C LYS A 327 27.74 22.87 6.08
N LYS A 328 28.04 23.77 7.03
CA LYS A 328 29.41 23.96 7.55
C LYS A 328 29.90 22.80 8.41
N ILE A 329 29.00 22.15 9.16
CA ILE A 329 29.34 21.00 10.02
C ILE A 329 29.63 19.73 9.18
N LYS A 330 29.00 19.59 8.01
CA LYS A 330 29.19 18.43 7.11
C LYS A 330 30.53 18.42 6.38
N ALA A 331 31.04 19.58 5.97
CA ALA A 331 32.36 19.67 5.34
C ALA A 331 33.47 19.28 6.32
N TYR A 332 33.29 19.60 7.60
CA TYR A 332 34.24 19.24 8.67
C TYR A 332 34.22 17.74 8.99
N ASN A 333 33.05 17.08 8.96
CA ASN A 333 32.94 15.65 9.32
C ASN A 333 33.32 14.67 8.21
N LEU A 334 33.31 15.08 6.93
CA LEU A 334 33.77 14.24 5.81
C LEU A 334 35.30 14.13 5.76
N ALA A 335 36.01 15.12 6.29
CA ALA A 335 37.48 15.11 6.38
C ALA A 335 38.02 14.14 7.44
N ILE A 336 37.17 13.51 8.27
CA ILE A 336 37.58 12.72 9.45
C ILE A 336 37.29 11.20 9.28
N MET A 337 36.86 10.74 8.09
CA MET A 337 36.67 9.30 7.83
C MET A 337 37.98 8.60 7.44
N GLU A 338 38.96 8.59 8.35
CA GLU A 338 40.21 7.79 8.26
C GLU A 338 40.16 6.58 9.22
N GLY A 339 39.04 5.86 9.26
CA GLY A 339 38.91 4.64 10.06
C GLY A 339 39.29 3.39 9.25
N PRO A 340 39.97 2.39 9.84
CA PRO A 340 40.29 1.14 9.14
C PRO A 340 38.99 0.40 8.76
N ILE A 341 38.85 0.11 7.47
CA ILE A 341 37.72 -0.63 6.91
C ILE A 341 37.78 -2.07 7.45
N LYS A 342 36.93 -2.40 8.43
CA LYS A 342 36.80 -3.78 8.95
C LYS A 342 36.03 -4.64 7.95
N ILE A 343 36.74 -5.44 7.16
CA ILE A 343 36.15 -6.43 6.26
C ILE A 343 35.73 -7.65 7.09
N LYS A 344 34.42 -7.97 7.10
CA LYS A 344 33.89 -9.21 7.70
C LYS A 344 33.58 -10.20 6.58
N ILE A 345 34.26 -11.33 6.57
CA ILE A 345 34.03 -12.42 5.61
C ILE A 345 32.73 -13.14 6.01
N LYS A 346 31.84 -13.39 5.04
CA LYS A 346 30.56 -14.10 5.22
C LYS A 346 30.30 -15.06 4.07
N SER A 347 29.43 -16.04 4.27
CA SER A 347 29.03 -16.95 3.19
C SER A 347 28.33 -16.18 2.05
N PRO A 348 28.55 -16.59 0.78
CA PRO A 348 28.02 -15.86 -0.38
C PRO A 348 26.49 -15.80 -0.39
N ILE A 349 25.82 -16.88 0.01
CA ILE A 349 24.34 -16.94 0.12
C ILE A 349 23.83 -15.91 1.13
N TRP A 350 24.43 -15.85 2.32
CA TRP A 350 24.02 -14.91 3.36
C TRP A 350 24.34 -13.46 2.99
N ALA A 351 25.44 -13.23 2.26
CA ALA A 351 25.77 -11.92 1.71
C ALA A 351 24.71 -11.42 0.71
N HIS A 352 24.27 -12.28 -0.21
CA HIS A 352 23.18 -11.97 -1.15
C HIS A 352 21.84 -11.77 -0.45
N PHE A 353 21.48 -12.63 0.51
CA PHE A 353 20.27 -12.50 1.30
C PHE A 353 20.21 -11.17 2.05
N ARG A 354 21.31 -10.80 2.75
CA ARG A 354 21.39 -9.52 3.46
C ARG A 354 21.41 -8.33 2.51
N LYS A 355 22.07 -8.45 1.35
CA LYS A 355 22.06 -7.42 0.30
C LYS A 355 20.61 -7.12 -0.11
N ASP A 356 19.85 -8.15 -0.44
CA ASP A 356 18.48 -8.01 -0.93
C ASP A 356 17.56 -7.42 0.14
N LEU A 357 17.66 -7.84 1.41
CA LEU A 357 16.90 -7.22 2.51
C LEU A 357 17.26 -5.75 2.74
N ILE A 358 18.55 -5.39 2.67
CA ILE A 358 18.98 -4.00 2.81
C ILE A 358 18.51 -3.15 1.62
N ILE A 359 18.54 -3.69 0.40
CA ILE A 359 18.04 -3.00 -0.79
C ILE A 359 16.52 -2.84 -0.72
N ALA A 360 15.80 -3.88 -0.31
CA ALA A 360 14.34 -3.86 -0.17
C ALA A 360 13.91 -2.83 0.86
N THR A 361 14.56 -2.78 2.03
CA THR A 361 14.25 -1.78 3.07
C THR A 361 14.61 -0.35 2.67
N ARG A 362 15.49 -0.14 1.68
CA ARG A 362 15.91 1.21 1.24
C ARG A 362 15.04 1.81 0.14
N ASN A 363 14.34 0.99 -0.65
CA ASN A 363 13.55 1.43 -1.80
C ASN A 363 12.08 1.04 -1.65
N LEU A 364 11.20 2.04 -1.67
CA LEU A 364 9.74 1.91 -1.65
C LEU A 364 9.21 0.82 -2.60
N LYS A 365 9.66 0.84 -3.86
CA LYS A 365 9.21 -0.12 -4.87
C LYS A 365 9.57 -1.57 -4.50
N ASN A 366 10.79 -1.77 -3.99
CA ASN A 366 11.31 -3.08 -3.62
C ASN A 366 10.68 -3.57 -2.31
N PHE A 367 10.45 -2.66 -1.36
CA PHE A 367 9.69 -2.98 -0.16
C PHE A 367 8.26 -3.42 -0.50
N LEU A 368 7.56 -2.65 -1.34
CA LEU A 368 6.21 -3.00 -1.80
C LEU A 368 6.18 -4.34 -2.52
N SER A 369 7.23 -4.73 -3.25
CA SER A 369 7.26 -6.06 -3.87
C SER A 369 7.33 -7.24 -2.90
N ILE A 370 7.81 -7.04 -1.67
CA ILE A 370 7.80 -8.05 -0.61
C ILE A 370 6.45 -8.07 0.10
N VAL A 371 5.89 -6.89 0.30
CA VAL A 371 4.74 -6.66 1.16
C VAL A 371 3.40 -6.82 0.45
N MET A 372 3.30 -6.38 -0.79
CA MET A 372 2.04 -6.40 -1.55
C MET A 372 1.49 -7.82 -1.75
N PRO A 373 2.33 -8.86 -1.99
CA PRO A 373 1.88 -10.25 -1.93
C PRO A 373 1.12 -10.59 -0.64
N ILE A 374 1.68 -10.23 0.52
CA ILE A 374 1.07 -10.45 1.83
C ILE A 374 -0.28 -9.73 1.91
N LEU A 375 -0.34 -8.46 1.50
CA LEU A 375 -1.57 -7.67 1.45
C LEU A 375 -2.66 -8.31 0.58
N ILE A 376 -2.29 -8.78 -0.61
CA ILE A 376 -3.20 -9.43 -1.55
C ILE A 376 -3.71 -10.76 -0.97
N GLY A 377 -2.87 -11.50 -0.24
CA GLY A 377 -3.29 -12.69 0.52
C GLY A 377 -4.38 -12.38 1.54
N PHE A 378 -4.23 -11.28 2.30
CA PHE A 378 -5.25 -10.83 3.25
C PHE A 378 -6.58 -10.47 2.57
N ILE A 379 -6.53 -9.68 1.48
CA ILE A 379 -7.71 -9.27 0.69
C ILE A 379 -8.51 -10.49 0.26
N PHE A 380 -7.83 -11.47 -0.32
CA PHE A 380 -8.47 -12.64 -0.89
C PHE A 380 -9.14 -13.52 0.16
N THR A 381 -8.42 -13.78 1.25
CA THR A 381 -8.93 -14.62 2.34
C THR A 381 -10.18 -13.98 2.94
N LEU A 382 -10.19 -12.65 3.10
CA LEU A 382 -11.38 -11.90 3.50
C LEU A 382 -12.56 -12.09 2.53
N THR A 383 -12.34 -11.84 1.24
CA THR A 383 -13.42 -11.94 0.23
C THR A 383 -13.98 -13.34 0.11
N TYR A 384 -13.14 -14.37 0.26
CA TYR A 384 -13.51 -15.75 0.02
C TYR A 384 -14.23 -16.40 1.21
N TYR A 385 -13.76 -16.15 2.43
CA TYR A 385 -14.34 -16.75 3.64
C TYR A 385 -15.67 -16.10 4.05
N ASN A 386 -15.87 -14.81 3.73
CA ASN A 386 -17.13 -14.12 4.01
C ASN A 386 -18.31 -14.64 3.18
N THR A 387 -18.06 -15.18 1.97
CA THR A 387 -19.14 -15.63 1.08
C THR A 387 -19.53 -17.09 1.30
N ASN A 388 -18.65 -17.92 1.87
CA ASN A 388 -18.77 -19.38 1.75
C ASN A 388 -18.92 -20.16 3.07
N LEU A 389 -18.91 -19.53 4.27
CA LEU A 389 -18.86 -20.26 5.55
C LEU A 389 -19.93 -19.83 6.57
N GLY A 390 -21.18 -19.70 6.12
CA GLY A 390 -22.34 -19.68 7.01
C GLY A 390 -22.72 -21.05 7.60
N GLY A 391 -22.06 -22.13 7.18
CA GLY A 391 -22.32 -23.50 7.64
C GLY A 391 -21.39 -23.95 8.76
N ILE A 392 -21.97 -24.37 9.89
CA ILE A 392 -21.24 -24.84 11.10
C ILE A 392 -20.56 -26.21 10.88
N THR A 393 -20.84 -26.91 9.76
CA THR A 393 -20.22 -28.19 9.41
C THR A 393 -19.57 -28.12 8.02
N PRO A 394 -18.23 -28.10 7.92
CA PRO A 394 -17.57 -28.24 6.63
C PRO A 394 -17.78 -29.68 6.13
N PHE A 395 -18.43 -29.85 4.98
CA PHE A 395 -18.37 -31.13 4.28
C PHE A 395 -16.97 -31.31 3.67
N GLU A 396 -16.50 -32.56 3.49
CA GLU A 396 -15.19 -32.86 2.90
C GLU A 396 -14.98 -32.19 1.53
N ILE A 397 -16.06 -32.01 0.76
CA ILE A 397 -16.08 -31.35 -0.54
C ILE A 397 -15.73 -29.85 -0.41
N ASP A 398 -16.20 -29.18 0.64
CA ASP A 398 -15.93 -27.75 0.85
C ASP A 398 -14.45 -27.49 1.10
N ILE A 399 -13.77 -28.39 1.83
CA ILE A 399 -12.33 -28.30 2.09
C ILE A 399 -11.54 -28.43 0.79
N ILE A 400 -11.91 -29.36 -0.08
CA ILE A 400 -11.24 -29.59 -1.36
C ILE A 400 -11.40 -28.38 -2.29
N ILE A 401 -12.62 -27.85 -2.40
CA ILE A 401 -12.88 -26.63 -3.18
C ILE A 401 -12.06 -25.46 -2.63
N ASN A 402 -12.00 -25.30 -1.29
CA ASN A 402 -11.20 -24.26 -0.65
C ASN A 402 -9.71 -24.39 -0.98
N ILE A 403 -9.15 -25.61 -0.98
CA ILE A 403 -7.75 -25.86 -1.36
C ILE A 403 -7.49 -25.40 -2.79
N PHE A 404 -8.36 -25.75 -3.74
CA PHE A 404 -8.17 -25.35 -5.14
C PHE A 404 -8.24 -23.83 -5.31
N VAL A 405 -9.22 -23.17 -4.70
CA VAL A 405 -9.37 -21.72 -4.78
C VAL A 405 -8.15 -21.01 -4.19
N ILE A 406 -7.63 -21.49 -3.05
CA ILE A 406 -6.38 -20.97 -2.46
C ILE A 406 -5.19 -21.15 -3.40
N ILE A 407 -5.04 -22.32 -4.04
CA ILE A 407 -3.95 -22.58 -5.00
C ILE A 407 -4.05 -21.64 -6.21
N GLY A 408 -5.22 -21.54 -6.85
CA GLY A 408 -5.43 -20.77 -8.07
C GLY A 408 -5.15 -19.27 -7.90
N PHE A 409 -5.47 -18.73 -6.73
CA PHE A 409 -5.15 -17.35 -6.40
C PHE A 409 -3.66 -17.14 -6.09
N ASN A 410 -3.03 -18.10 -5.41
CA ASN A 410 -1.62 -18.02 -5.05
C ASN A 410 -0.66 -18.10 -6.25
N LEU A 411 -1.14 -18.53 -7.43
CA LEU A 411 -0.39 -18.40 -8.69
C LEU A 411 -0.11 -16.93 -9.04
N ILE A 412 -1.11 -16.05 -8.88
CA ILE A 412 -0.96 -14.61 -9.14
C ILE A 412 0.04 -14.01 -8.15
N ILE A 413 -0.11 -14.35 -6.86
CA ILE A 413 0.78 -13.92 -5.79
C ILE A 413 2.23 -14.35 -6.08
N SER A 414 2.43 -15.61 -6.46
CA SER A 414 3.74 -16.15 -6.81
C SER A 414 4.40 -15.37 -7.96
N GLY A 415 3.63 -15.00 -8.98
CA GLY A 415 4.09 -14.13 -10.07
C GLY A 415 4.52 -12.75 -9.61
N ILE A 416 3.78 -12.13 -8.70
CA ILE A 416 4.12 -10.83 -8.12
C ILE A 416 5.43 -10.91 -7.33
N ILE A 417 5.60 -11.94 -6.49
CA ILE A 417 6.82 -12.14 -5.68
C ILE A 417 8.04 -12.33 -6.59
N ILE A 418 7.94 -13.23 -7.57
CA ILE A 418 9.04 -13.56 -8.50
C ILE A 418 9.41 -12.34 -9.34
N HIS A 419 8.42 -11.65 -9.89
CA HIS A 419 8.65 -10.42 -10.64
C HIS A 419 9.34 -9.35 -9.78
N GLY A 420 8.84 -9.16 -8.56
CA GLY A 420 9.33 -8.17 -7.62
C GLY A 420 10.78 -8.38 -7.20
N LEU A 421 11.08 -9.55 -6.65
CA LEU A 421 12.37 -9.88 -6.04
C LEU A 421 13.49 -10.06 -7.07
N LEU A 422 13.16 -10.53 -8.27
CA LEU A 422 14.18 -10.72 -9.30
C LEU A 422 14.51 -9.42 -10.05
N ASN A 423 13.59 -8.46 -10.11
CA ASN A 423 13.87 -7.13 -10.65
C ASN A 423 14.69 -6.26 -9.70
N MET A 424 14.92 -6.68 -8.45
CA MET A 424 15.81 -5.96 -7.53
C MET A 424 17.27 -5.92 -8.01
N GLU A 425 17.68 -6.84 -8.88
CA GLU A 425 19.05 -6.89 -9.41
C GLU A 425 19.36 -5.79 -10.43
N GLU A 426 18.34 -5.18 -11.04
CA GLU A 426 18.54 -4.01 -11.88
C GLU A 426 19.17 -2.83 -11.08
N PHE A 427 18.97 -2.81 -9.75
CA PHE A 427 19.55 -1.81 -8.87
C PHE A 427 21.01 -2.12 -8.54
N GLY A 428 21.93 -1.46 -9.24
CA GLY A 428 23.37 -1.63 -9.02
C GLY A 428 24.00 -2.72 -9.88
N ALA A 429 23.32 -3.13 -10.96
CA ALA A 429 23.82 -4.06 -11.97
C ALA A 429 25.25 -3.74 -12.42
N SER A 430 25.63 -2.46 -12.53
CA SER A 430 27.01 -2.07 -12.92
C SER A 430 28.10 -2.44 -11.90
N ILE A 431 27.73 -2.54 -10.62
CA ILE A 431 28.66 -2.93 -9.54
C ILE A 431 28.66 -4.45 -9.41
N LEU A 432 27.48 -5.07 -9.50
CA LEU A 432 27.35 -6.53 -9.47
C LEU A 432 28.04 -7.18 -10.67
N SER A 433 27.95 -6.58 -11.85
CA SER A 433 28.64 -7.06 -13.06
C SER A 433 30.16 -6.98 -12.96
N SER A 434 30.70 -6.11 -12.08
CA SER A 434 32.14 -5.99 -11.83
C SER A 434 32.66 -6.97 -10.79
N LEU A 435 31.78 -7.65 -10.05
CA LEU A 435 32.14 -8.61 -9.02
C LEU A 435 32.14 -10.03 -9.60
N PRO A 436 33.10 -10.91 -9.22
CA PRO A 436 33.10 -12.30 -9.63
C PRO A 436 32.03 -13.09 -8.86
N LEU A 437 30.78 -12.98 -9.31
CA LEU A 437 29.62 -13.64 -8.70
C LEU A 437 29.32 -14.98 -9.36
N ILE A 438 29.00 -15.98 -8.54
CA ILE A 438 28.50 -17.28 -9.00
C ILE A 438 26.96 -17.20 -9.08
N PRO A 439 26.34 -17.26 -10.28
CA PRO A 439 24.89 -17.07 -10.44
C PRO A 439 24.05 -18.08 -9.63
N ARG A 440 24.57 -19.29 -9.42
CA ARG A 440 23.91 -20.32 -8.61
C ARG A 440 23.69 -19.90 -7.17
N ASN A 441 24.72 -19.36 -6.50
CA ASN A 441 24.62 -18.94 -5.09
C ASN A 441 23.63 -17.77 -4.95
N GLN A 442 23.54 -16.92 -5.97
CA GLN A 442 22.58 -15.84 -6.03
C GLN A 442 21.15 -16.36 -6.21
N ALA A 443 20.95 -17.41 -7.02
CA ALA A 443 19.65 -18.03 -7.25
C ALA A 443 19.15 -18.76 -6.01
N GLU A 444 20.03 -19.52 -5.35
CA GLU A 444 19.73 -20.19 -4.08
C GLU A 444 19.33 -19.18 -2.99
N ALA A 445 20.08 -18.08 -2.84
CA ALA A 445 19.76 -17.02 -1.88
C ALA A 445 18.38 -16.37 -2.16
N LYS A 446 18.05 -16.13 -3.43
CA LYS A 446 16.76 -15.58 -3.82
C LYS A 446 15.62 -16.56 -3.61
N MET A 447 15.82 -17.83 -3.92
CA MET A 447 14.80 -18.85 -3.69
C MET A 447 14.44 -18.97 -2.21
N ILE A 448 15.43 -18.95 -1.31
CA ILE A 448 15.17 -18.94 0.14
C ILE A 448 14.29 -17.74 0.53
N LEU A 449 14.60 -16.55 -0.01
CA LEU A 449 13.82 -15.34 0.27
C LEU A 449 12.40 -15.40 -0.31
N ILE A 450 12.26 -15.85 -1.55
CA ILE A 450 10.97 -16.02 -2.25
C ILE A 450 10.09 -17.01 -1.48
N LEU A 451 10.64 -18.15 -1.08
CA LEU A 451 9.92 -19.18 -0.31
C LEU A 451 9.44 -18.64 1.03
N LEU A 452 10.30 -17.93 1.77
CA LEU A 452 9.92 -17.33 3.05
C LEU A 452 8.79 -16.31 2.89
N ILE A 453 8.81 -15.50 1.83
CA ILE A 453 7.75 -14.50 1.60
C ILE A 453 6.45 -15.17 1.18
N GLN A 454 6.49 -16.20 0.31
CA GLN A 454 5.30 -16.94 -0.09
C GLN A 454 4.66 -17.67 1.10
N THR A 455 5.45 -18.33 1.96
CA THR A 455 4.92 -19.03 3.14
C THR A 455 4.25 -18.06 4.11
N ILE A 456 4.85 -16.91 4.37
CA ILE A 456 4.22 -15.86 5.19
C ILE A 456 2.95 -15.35 4.52
N THR A 457 2.97 -15.13 3.21
CA THR A 457 1.81 -14.62 2.46
C THR A 457 0.61 -15.57 2.52
N VAL A 458 0.86 -16.87 2.48
CA VAL A 458 -0.16 -17.92 2.53
C VAL A 458 -0.68 -18.13 3.95
N LEU A 459 0.20 -18.12 4.97
CA LEU A 459 -0.16 -18.38 6.36
C LEU A 459 -0.75 -17.17 7.09
N ALA A 460 -0.22 -15.97 6.87
CA ALA A 460 -0.60 -14.78 7.63
C ALA A 460 -2.11 -14.46 7.61
N PRO A 461 -2.85 -14.64 6.49
CA PRO A 461 -4.29 -14.37 6.46
C PRO A 461 -5.11 -15.27 7.40
N SER A 462 -4.68 -16.51 7.67
CA SER A 462 -5.38 -17.39 8.62
C SER A 462 -5.40 -16.82 10.05
N LEU A 463 -4.44 -15.97 10.41
CA LEU A 463 -4.38 -15.28 11.70
C LEU A 463 -5.57 -14.32 11.93
N MET A 464 -6.29 -13.93 10.87
CA MET A 464 -7.48 -13.10 11.01
C MET A 464 -8.62 -13.79 11.76
N TYR A 465 -8.66 -15.11 11.73
CA TYR A 465 -9.75 -15.88 12.34
C TYR A 465 -9.46 -16.27 13.78
N ILE A 466 -8.36 -15.79 14.40
CA ILE A 466 -8.07 -16.09 15.81
C ILE A 466 -9.26 -15.68 16.68
N GLY A 467 -9.82 -16.64 17.42
CA GLY A 467 -11.02 -16.45 18.24
C GLY A 467 -12.34 -16.85 17.56
N GLN A 468 -12.32 -17.18 16.27
CA GLN A 468 -13.48 -17.72 15.54
C GLN A 468 -13.39 -19.26 15.43
N PRO A 469 -14.53 -19.98 15.42
CA PRO A 469 -14.54 -21.44 15.30
C PRO A 469 -13.94 -21.93 13.96
N ILE A 470 -13.93 -21.08 12.95
CA ILE A 470 -13.42 -21.36 11.59
C ILE A 470 -11.89 -21.39 11.54
N PHE A 471 -11.19 -20.88 12.56
CA PHE A 471 -9.73 -20.74 12.56
C PHE A 471 -8.98 -22.03 12.25
N LEU A 472 -9.32 -23.12 12.95
CA LEU A 472 -8.62 -24.39 12.81
C LEU A 472 -8.82 -24.98 11.41
N ASN A 473 -10.03 -24.89 10.87
CA ASN A 473 -10.33 -25.38 9.52
C ASN A 473 -9.59 -24.55 8.46
N SER A 474 -9.57 -23.22 8.62
CA SER A 474 -8.83 -22.31 7.73
C SER A 474 -7.34 -22.62 7.74
N LEU A 475 -6.74 -22.72 8.94
CA LEU A 475 -5.33 -23.00 9.11
C LEU A 475 -4.93 -24.37 8.55
N PHE A 476 -5.75 -25.41 8.78
CA PHE A 476 -5.51 -26.74 8.24
C PHE A 476 -5.56 -26.76 6.71
N THR A 477 -6.58 -26.14 6.11
CA THR A 477 -6.73 -26.00 4.65
C THR A 477 -5.52 -25.30 4.03
N VAL A 478 -5.05 -24.22 4.65
CA VAL A 478 -3.89 -23.45 4.20
C VAL A 478 -2.60 -24.26 4.30
N ILE A 479 -2.39 -25.02 5.38
CA ILE A 479 -1.22 -25.88 5.55
C ILE A 479 -1.19 -26.99 4.48
N LEU A 480 -2.34 -27.59 4.16
CA LEU A 480 -2.44 -28.60 3.11
C LEU A 480 -2.18 -28.03 1.71
N ALA A 481 -2.62 -26.81 1.44
CA ALA A 481 -2.38 -26.16 0.14
C ALA A 481 -0.93 -25.69 -0.05
N LEU A 482 -0.20 -25.42 1.04
CA LEU A 482 1.13 -24.81 0.99
C LEU A 482 2.16 -25.57 0.14
N PRO A 483 2.33 -26.90 0.25
CA PRO A 483 3.30 -27.64 -0.56
C PRO A 483 3.05 -27.52 -2.07
N ILE A 484 1.77 -27.55 -2.47
CA ILE A 484 1.37 -27.42 -3.88
C ILE A 484 1.69 -26.00 -4.38
N ILE A 485 1.38 -24.98 -3.59
CA ILE A 485 1.71 -23.58 -3.91
C ILE A 485 3.22 -23.39 -4.07
N LEU A 486 4.03 -23.99 -3.19
CA LEU A 486 5.49 -23.90 -3.29
C LEU A 486 6.00 -24.58 -4.56
N LEU A 487 5.43 -25.72 -4.97
CA LEU A 487 5.78 -26.39 -6.22
C LEU A 487 5.54 -25.48 -7.44
N PHE A 488 4.37 -24.86 -7.54
CA PHE A 488 4.07 -23.91 -8.62
C PHE A 488 5.02 -22.70 -8.59
N LEU A 489 5.31 -22.16 -7.41
CA LEU A 489 6.29 -21.08 -7.27
C LEU A 489 7.68 -21.46 -7.78
N PHE A 490 8.14 -22.69 -7.50
CA PHE A 490 9.42 -23.20 -8.02
C PHE A 490 9.42 -23.26 -9.54
N LEU A 491 8.36 -23.81 -10.12
CA LEU A 491 8.19 -23.92 -11.57
C LEU A 491 8.17 -22.53 -12.23
N MET A 492 7.46 -21.56 -11.64
CA MET A 492 7.39 -20.20 -12.14
C MET A 492 8.74 -19.52 -12.14
N PHE A 493 9.53 -19.72 -11.08
CA PHE A 493 10.86 -19.16 -10.94
C PHE A 493 11.80 -19.68 -12.03
N GLU A 494 11.77 -20.99 -12.29
CA GLU A 494 12.58 -21.64 -13.32
C GLU A 494 12.19 -21.17 -14.72
N MET A 495 10.89 -21.11 -15.03
CA MET A 495 10.40 -20.60 -16.32
C MET A 495 10.82 -19.15 -16.55
N ARG A 496 10.75 -18.31 -15.51
CA ARG A 496 11.21 -16.92 -15.57
C ARG A 496 12.69 -16.86 -15.90
N ILE A 497 13.54 -17.63 -15.21
CA ILE A 497 14.98 -17.65 -15.51
C ILE A 497 15.25 -18.14 -16.93
N TYR A 498 14.55 -19.18 -17.38
CA TYR A 498 14.72 -19.73 -18.71
C TYR A 498 14.41 -18.71 -19.81
N LEU A 499 13.31 -17.96 -19.67
CA LEU A 499 12.81 -17.03 -20.69
C LEU A 499 13.51 -15.64 -20.66
N PHE A 500 13.95 -15.18 -19.48
CA PHE A 500 14.53 -13.85 -19.31
C PHE A 500 16.05 -13.86 -19.09
N GLY A 501 16.59 -14.92 -18.50
CA GLY A 501 17.96 -15.01 -18.00
C GLY A 501 18.98 -15.66 -18.93
N LYS A 502 18.55 -16.21 -20.08
CA LYS A 502 19.45 -16.92 -21.01
C LYS A 502 20.40 -15.95 -21.74
N SER A 503 21.68 -15.96 -21.34
CA SER A 503 22.77 -15.23 -22.00
C SER A 503 23.80 -16.21 -22.58
N LYS A 504 23.82 -16.36 -23.91
CA LYS A 504 24.64 -17.35 -24.65
C LYS A 504 24.49 -18.77 -24.05
N ASN A 505 25.41 -19.19 -23.19
CA ASN A 505 25.48 -20.52 -22.56
C ASN A 505 25.32 -20.52 -21.03
N ILE A 506 25.02 -19.37 -20.42
CA ILE A 506 24.88 -19.22 -18.97
C ILE A 506 23.51 -18.60 -18.65
N PHE A 507 22.84 -19.15 -17.65
CA PHE A 507 21.63 -18.56 -17.08
C PHE A 507 22.00 -17.58 -15.97
N ILE A 508 21.55 -16.34 -16.10
CA ILE A 508 21.75 -15.25 -15.15
C ILE A 508 20.38 -14.85 -14.62
N ILE A 509 20.33 -14.39 -13.37
CA ILE A 509 19.07 -13.94 -12.74
C ILE A 509 18.63 -12.57 -13.28
N GLU A 510 19.54 -11.79 -13.83
CA GLU A 510 19.26 -10.51 -14.46
C GLU A 510 18.51 -10.69 -15.79
N GLU A 511 17.70 -9.69 -16.16
CA GLU A 511 17.01 -9.68 -17.45
C GLU A 511 18.01 -9.44 -18.59
N ALA A 512 18.60 -10.52 -19.12
CA ALA A 512 19.49 -10.47 -20.27
C ALA A 512 18.75 -10.15 -21.57
N LYS A 513 17.46 -10.53 -21.67
CA LYS A 513 16.60 -10.31 -22.85
C LYS A 513 15.29 -9.60 -22.46
N PRO A 514 15.27 -8.26 -22.38
CA PRO A 514 14.09 -7.49 -21.95
C PRO A 514 12.98 -7.40 -23.00
N GLU A 515 13.22 -7.85 -24.23
CA GLU A 515 12.24 -7.79 -25.32
C GLU A 515 10.98 -8.62 -25.03
N LYS A 516 9.82 -8.08 -25.44
CA LYS A 516 8.49 -8.70 -25.31
C LYS A 516 8.18 -9.19 -23.87
N LYS A 517 8.52 -8.39 -22.85
CA LYS A 517 8.34 -8.73 -21.43
C LYS A 517 6.90 -9.19 -21.09
N LEU A 518 5.89 -8.50 -21.61
CA LEU A 518 4.48 -8.84 -21.36
C LEU A 518 4.10 -10.22 -21.91
N THR A 519 4.51 -10.55 -23.15
CA THR A 519 4.13 -11.83 -23.77
C THR A 519 4.81 -13.01 -23.08
N LYS A 520 6.05 -12.83 -22.61
CA LYS A 520 6.75 -13.86 -21.83
C LYS A 520 6.07 -14.13 -20.49
N TRP A 521 5.65 -13.09 -19.77
CA TRP A 521 4.89 -13.25 -18.53
C TRP A 521 3.52 -13.90 -18.77
N PHE A 522 2.81 -13.50 -19.82
CA PHE A 522 1.55 -14.12 -20.22
C PHE A 522 1.72 -15.62 -20.51
N PHE A 523 2.78 -16.00 -21.21
CA PHE A 523 3.11 -17.39 -21.48
C PHE A 523 3.41 -18.22 -20.22
N ILE A 524 4.15 -17.65 -19.26
CA ILE A 524 4.39 -18.27 -17.94
C ILE A 524 3.05 -18.55 -17.25
N PHE A 525 2.16 -17.54 -17.16
CA PHE A 525 0.86 -17.72 -16.52
C PHE A 525 -0.02 -18.76 -17.24
N ILE A 526 -0.04 -18.79 -18.58
CA ILE A 526 -0.79 -19.81 -19.33
C ILE A 526 -0.35 -21.22 -18.94
N ILE A 527 0.97 -21.47 -18.90
CA ILE A 527 1.47 -22.80 -18.54
C ILE A 527 1.05 -23.18 -17.13
N GLU A 528 1.18 -22.27 -16.17
CA GLU A 528 0.83 -22.56 -14.78
C GLU A 528 -0.65 -22.78 -14.57
N TYR A 529 -1.50 -21.93 -15.16
CA TYR A 529 -2.93 -22.12 -15.09
C TYR A 529 -3.37 -23.41 -15.80
N THR A 530 -2.74 -23.76 -16.92
CA THR A 530 -3.03 -25.03 -17.60
C THR A 530 -2.67 -26.22 -16.70
N LEU A 531 -1.49 -26.21 -16.08
CA LEU A 531 -1.08 -27.23 -15.12
C LEU A 531 -2.02 -27.29 -13.92
N TYR A 532 -2.41 -26.14 -13.38
CA TYR A 532 -3.38 -26.03 -12.29
C TYR A 532 -4.74 -26.64 -12.66
N PHE A 533 -5.32 -26.27 -13.80
CA PHE A 533 -6.60 -26.85 -14.24
C PHE A 533 -6.52 -28.35 -14.50
N VAL A 534 -5.42 -28.83 -15.09
CA VAL A 534 -5.19 -30.27 -15.27
C VAL A 534 -5.08 -30.97 -13.91
N THR A 535 -4.37 -30.40 -12.94
CA THR A 535 -4.27 -30.98 -11.60
C THR A 535 -5.62 -31.04 -10.89
N ILE A 536 -6.47 -30.01 -11.02
CA ILE A 536 -7.84 -30.03 -10.49
C ILE A 536 -8.66 -31.12 -11.15
N PHE A 537 -8.64 -31.19 -12.48
CA PHE A 537 -9.45 -32.14 -13.23
C PHE A 537 -9.11 -33.58 -12.86
N ILE A 538 -7.81 -33.92 -12.81
CA ILE A 538 -7.34 -35.25 -12.39
C ILE A 538 -7.69 -35.51 -10.93
N SER A 539 -7.49 -34.52 -10.06
CA SER A 539 -7.82 -34.64 -8.63
C SER A 539 -9.30 -34.92 -8.40
N PHE A 540 -10.19 -34.31 -9.18
CA PHE A 540 -11.64 -34.53 -9.08
C PHE A 540 -12.02 -35.97 -9.48
N ILE A 541 -11.47 -36.48 -10.59
CA ILE A 541 -11.70 -37.86 -11.04
C ILE A 541 -11.19 -38.87 -9.99
N ILE A 542 -10.03 -38.61 -9.40
CA ILE A 542 -9.44 -39.50 -8.38
C ILE A 542 -10.21 -39.43 -7.06
N TYR A 543 -10.74 -38.26 -6.69
CA TYR A 543 -11.53 -38.10 -5.48
C TYR A 543 -12.78 -38.99 -5.49
N GLU A 544 -13.46 -39.14 -6.64
CA GLU A 544 -14.60 -40.04 -6.78
C GLU A 544 -14.25 -41.52 -6.48
N GLN A 545 -12.97 -41.90 -6.55
CA GLN A 545 -12.49 -43.25 -6.24
C GLN A 545 -12.22 -43.47 -4.75
N GLY A 546 -12.22 -42.40 -3.94
CA GLY A 546 -12.09 -42.43 -2.48
C GLY A 546 -10.91 -41.61 -1.92
N ALA A 547 -11.08 -41.12 -0.68
CA ALA A 547 -10.14 -40.20 -0.03
C ALA A 547 -8.70 -40.74 0.14
N LEU A 548 -8.55 -42.06 0.37
CA LEU A 548 -7.22 -42.67 0.53
C LEU A 548 -6.43 -42.61 -0.79
N ILE A 549 -7.06 -42.94 -1.92
CA ILE A 549 -6.45 -42.88 -3.25
C ILE A 549 -6.08 -41.44 -3.61
N PHE A 550 -6.97 -40.49 -3.29
CA PHE A 550 -6.70 -39.05 -3.46
C PHE A 550 -5.46 -38.60 -2.68
N SER A 551 -5.33 -38.99 -1.40
CA SER A 551 -4.17 -38.61 -0.59
C SER A 551 -2.85 -39.17 -1.12
N LEU A 552 -2.85 -40.42 -1.61
CA LEU A 552 -1.68 -41.04 -2.25
C LEU A 552 -1.27 -40.30 -3.52
N PHE A 553 -2.24 -39.95 -4.35
CA PHE A 553 -2.00 -39.17 -5.57
C PHE A 553 -1.36 -37.81 -5.27
N VAL A 554 -1.86 -37.07 -4.26
CA VAL A 554 -1.30 -35.77 -3.87
C VAL A 554 0.15 -35.92 -3.41
N ILE A 555 0.47 -36.94 -2.62
CA ILE A 555 1.84 -37.22 -2.15
C ILE A 555 2.75 -37.54 -3.34
N GLU A 556 2.32 -38.41 -4.26
CA GLU A 556 3.09 -38.79 -5.45
C GLU A 556 3.34 -37.58 -6.36
N PHE A 557 2.30 -36.78 -6.62
CA PHE A 557 2.37 -35.56 -7.42
C PHE A 557 3.39 -34.57 -6.83
N LEU A 558 3.37 -34.35 -5.51
CA LEU A 558 4.32 -33.47 -4.83
C LEU A 558 5.76 -34.02 -4.93
N CYS A 559 5.96 -35.30 -4.63
CA CYS A 559 7.27 -35.94 -4.70
C CYS A 559 7.88 -35.84 -6.10
N LEU A 560 7.14 -36.24 -7.14
CA LEU A 560 7.59 -36.17 -8.53
C LEU A 560 7.83 -34.73 -8.96
N GLY A 561 6.91 -33.81 -8.63
CA GLY A 561 7.03 -32.39 -8.97
C GLY A 561 8.29 -31.75 -8.38
N PHE A 562 8.57 -31.98 -7.10
CA PHE A 562 9.77 -31.44 -6.45
C PHE A 562 11.05 -32.06 -7.00
N ILE A 563 11.06 -33.35 -7.35
CA ILE A 563 12.21 -33.99 -7.99
C ILE A 563 12.48 -33.36 -9.35
N ILE A 564 11.45 -33.19 -10.18
CA ILE A 564 11.57 -32.62 -11.53
C ILE A 564 12.10 -31.18 -11.48
N THR A 565 11.51 -30.33 -10.63
CA THR A 565 11.97 -28.94 -10.47
C THR A 565 13.42 -28.89 -9.98
N LEU A 566 13.80 -29.67 -8.96
CA LEU A 566 15.20 -29.74 -8.51
C LEU A 566 16.19 -30.16 -9.61
N LEU A 567 15.80 -31.08 -10.50
CA LEU A 567 16.61 -31.48 -11.65
C LEU A 567 16.74 -30.35 -12.68
N ILE A 568 15.65 -29.63 -12.97
CA ILE A 568 15.66 -28.47 -13.86
C ILE A 568 16.53 -27.36 -13.28
N PHE A 569 16.41 -27.05 -11.99
CA PHE A 569 17.25 -26.07 -11.30
C PHE A 569 18.75 -26.41 -11.42
N LYS A 570 19.12 -27.67 -11.17
CA LYS A 570 20.52 -28.14 -11.34
C LYS A 570 21.01 -27.98 -12.77
N ARG A 571 20.15 -28.24 -13.76
CA ARG A 571 20.48 -28.10 -15.19
C ARG A 571 20.61 -26.65 -15.63
N LEU A 572 19.79 -25.73 -15.10
CA LEU A 572 19.88 -24.30 -15.37
C LEU A 572 21.18 -23.70 -14.80
N PHE A 573 21.62 -24.15 -13.63
CA PHE A 573 22.81 -23.65 -12.97
C PHE A 573 23.92 -24.71 -12.85
N THR A 574 24.47 -25.15 -13.99
CA THR A 574 25.62 -26.05 -13.99
C THR A 574 26.85 -25.36 -13.41
N LEU A 575 27.49 -25.97 -12.40
CA LEU A 575 28.78 -25.53 -11.86
C LEU A 575 29.89 -25.79 -12.89
N ARG A 576 30.16 -24.84 -13.80
CA ARG A 576 31.47 -24.79 -14.44
C ARG A 576 32.43 -24.08 -13.49
N LYS A 577 33.45 -24.79 -13.02
CA LYS A 577 34.59 -24.15 -12.33
C LYS A 577 35.12 -23.07 -13.27
N PRO A 578 35.24 -21.80 -12.83
CA PRO A 578 35.98 -20.83 -13.62
C PRO A 578 37.39 -21.37 -13.79
N SER A 579 37.84 -21.50 -15.04
CA SER A 579 39.23 -21.75 -15.35
C SER A 579 40.02 -20.55 -14.87
N LEU A 580 40.46 -20.57 -13.61
CA LEU A 580 41.45 -19.66 -13.09
C LEU A 580 42.76 -19.97 -13.80
N THR A 581 43.00 -19.34 -14.95
CA THR A 581 44.36 -19.11 -15.41
C THR A 581 45.01 -18.24 -14.34
N LYS A 582 45.84 -18.89 -13.53
CA LYS A 582 46.66 -18.34 -12.46
C LYS A 582 47.52 -17.20 -13.03
N LYS A 583 47.06 -15.96 -12.88
CA LYS A 583 47.93 -14.78 -12.85
C LYS A 583 47.63 -14.09 -11.54
N GLU A 584 48.44 -14.43 -10.54
CA GLU A 584 48.60 -13.62 -9.33
C GLU A 584 49.11 -12.24 -9.77
N THR A 585 48.19 -11.32 -10.04
CA THR A 585 48.51 -9.89 -10.03
C THR A 585 48.33 -9.42 -8.60
N THR A 586 49.41 -9.45 -7.85
CA THR A 586 49.61 -8.53 -6.73
C THR A 586 49.39 -7.11 -7.28
N ILE A 587 48.37 -6.42 -6.77
CA ILE A 587 48.19 -4.99 -7.03
C ILE A 587 48.98 -4.28 -5.92
N PRO A 588 50.14 -3.66 -6.20
CA PRO A 588 50.80 -2.82 -5.23
C PRO A 588 50.01 -1.52 -5.09
N ILE A 589 49.53 -1.24 -3.87
CA ILE A 589 49.07 0.09 -3.50
C ILE A 589 50.31 0.87 -3.09
N GLU A 590 51.01 1.46 -4.05
CA GLU A 590 51.97 2.55 -3.78
C GLU A 590 51.28 3.89 -4.08
N GLY A 591 50.76 4.51 -3.03
CA GLY A 591 50.49 5.95 -3.02
C GLY A 591 51.70 6.67 -2.43
N LYS A 592 52.65 7.06 -3.27
CA LYS A 592 53.65 8.08 -2.89
C LYS A 592 52.96 9.44 -2.91
N GLN A 593 52.99 10.11 -1.76
CA GLN A 593 52.71 11.54 -1.65
C GLN A 593 53.89 12.33 -2.22
N THR A 594 53.60 13.22 -3.15
CA THR A 594 54.30 14.50 -3.37
C THR A 594 53.26 15.55 -3.69
#